data_AF-A0A351QZK3-F1
#
_entry.id   AF-A0A351QZK3-F1
#
_cell.length_a   1.000
_cell.length_b   1.000
_cell.length_c   1.000
_cell.angle_alpha   90.00
_cell.angle_beta   90.00
_cell.angle_gamma   90.00
#
_symmetry.space_group_name_H-M   'P 1'
#
loop_
_entity.id
_entity.type
_entity.pdbx_description
1 polymer ?
#
loop_
_entity_poly.entity_id
_entity_poly.type
_entity_poly.pdbx_seq_one_letter_code
_entity_poly.pdbx_strand_id
1 'polypeptide(L)'
;MSDVIDFNELKNKATDKDVDKFEDYIYSMYYSMAQGKLSMAEMSREIFKYMKENNISQEKFMNIQNKVMERYGISTEDVESQMKSMGIENPLSGLGIEYEDARKMVGFQEKYKGKLKVKSVTSYSIKNDKNDLELMLQDENVILKSFGKIDLTDNELNEFLCSYKKVMNNKMLNISICENTSTYLY
;
A
#
# COMPACT_ATOMS: atom_id res chain seq x y z
N MET A 1 19.13 -29.54 12.69
CA MET A 1 18.79 -28.11 12.61
C MET A 1 17.35 -28.00 13.05
N SER A 2 17.08 -27.18 14.06
CA SER A 2 15.74 -26.99 14.61
C SER A 2 14.87 -26.24 13.60
N ASP A 3 13.82 -26.89 13.10
CA ASP A 3 12.76 -26.28 12.28
C ASP A 3 12.08 -25.18 13.10
N VAL A 4 12.49 -23.94 12.87
CA VAL A 4 11.81 -22.78 13.45
C VAL A 4 10.52 -22.60 12.66
N ILE A 5 9.42 -23.08 13.22
CA ILE A 5 8.08 -22.88 12.69
C ILE A 5 7.76 -21.38 12.77
N ASP A 6 7.67 -20.70 11.62
CA ASP A 6 7.18 -19.32 11.58
C ASP A 6 5.65 -19.32 11.77
N PHE A 7 5.22 -18.94 12.96
CA PHE A 7 3.81 -18.85 13.31
C PHE A 7 3.03 -17.85 12.43
N ASN A 8 3.71 -16.92 11.74
CA ASN A 8 3.04 -16.03 10.79
C ASN A 8 2.67 -16.73 9.49
N GLU A 9 3.50 -17.67 8.99
CA GLU A 9 3.17 -18.48 7.81
C GLU A 9 1.95 -19.37 8.07
N LEU A 10 1.86 -19.94 9.27
CA LEU A 10 0.70 -20.73 9.70
C LEU A 10 -0.59 -19.91 9.76
N LYS A 11 -0.50 -18.64 10.17
CA LYS A 11 -1.66 -17.74 10.31
C LYS A 11 -2.18 -17.25 8.96
N ASN A 12 -1.30 -17.05 7.98
CA ASN A 12 -1.66 -16.56 6.64
C ASN A 12 -2.10 -17.67 5.68
N LYS A 13 -1.90 -18.93 6.04
CA LYS A 13 -2.37 -20.08 5.25
C LYS A 13 -3.90 -20.16 5.26
N ALA A 14 -4.51 -20.14 4.08
CA ALA A 14 -5.95 -20.33 3.93
C ALA A 14 -6.34 -21.78 4.26
N THR A 15 -7.20 -21.96 5.27
CA THR A 15 -7.78 -23.27 5.57
C THR A 15 -8.99 -23.53 4.67
N ASP A 16 -9.34 -24.78 4.43
CA ASP A 16 -10.51 -25.10 3.59
C ASP A 16 -11.80 -24.53 4.20
N LYS A 17 -11.88 -24.47 5.54
CA LYS A 17 -12.97 -23.82 6.26
C LYS A 17 -13.02 -22.30 6.04
N ASP A 18 -11.88 -21.63 5.86
CA ASP A 18 -11.86 -20.20 5.52
C ASP A 18 -12.34 -19.98 4.08
N VAL A 19 -12.03 -20.92 3.18
CA VAL A 19 -12.49 -20.93 1.79
C VAL A 19 -14.00 -21.15 1.72
N ASP A 20 -14.53 -22.18 2.39
CA ASP A 20 -15.96 -22.47 2.41
C ASP A 20 -16.78 -21.28 2.92
N LYS A 21 -16.36 -20.65 4.02
CA LYS A 21 -17.03 -19.46 4.57
C LYS A 21 -17.00 -18.27 3.64
N PHE A 22 -15.88 -18.08 2.94
CA PHE A 22 -15.74 -17.00 1.98
C PHE A 22 -16.60 -17.23 0.74
N GLU A 23 -16.65 -18.47 0.23
CA GLU A 23 -17.53 -18.89 -0.86
C GLU A 23 -18.99 -18.63 -0.51
N ASP A 24 -19.45 -19.09 0.66
CA ASP A 24 -20.81 -18.86 1.13
C ASP A 24 -21.16 -17.35 1.19
N TYR A 25 -20.22 -16.54 1.68
CA TYR A 25 -20.38 -15.10 1.78
C TYR A 25 -20.50 -14.44 0.40
N ILE A 26 -19.61 -14.80 -0.54
CA ILE A 26 -19.63 -14.28 -1.92
C ILE A 26 -20.90 -14.73 -2.66
N TYR A 27 -21.31 -16.00 -2.52
CA TYR A 27 -22.53 -16.53 -3.15
C TYR A 27 -23.78 -15.77 -2.69
N SER A 28 -23.87 -15.44 -1.40
CA SER A 28 -24.99 -14.66 -0.85
C SER A 28 -25.09 -13.26 -1.49
N MET A 29 -23.96 -12.64 -1.81
CA MET A 29 -23.90 -11.32 -2.45
C MET A 29 -24.11 -11.41 -3.96
N TYR A 30 -23.63 -12.47 -4.61
CA TYR A 30 -23.77 -12.67 -6.05
C TYR A 30 -25.24 -12.66 -6.48
N TYR A 31 -26.12 -13.32 -5.72
CA TYR A 31 -27.55 -13.32 -6.00
C TYR A 31 -28.16 -11.90 -5.91
N SER A 32 -27.73 -11.13 -4.92
CA SER A 32 -28.17 -9.73 -4.75
C SER A 32 -27.67 -8.81 -5.87
N MET A 33 -26.46 -9.07 -6.37
CA MET A 33 -25.88 -8.38 -7.51
C MET A 33 -26.58 -8.73 -8.83
N ALA A 34 -26.87 -10.02 -9.07
CA ALA A 34 -27.61 -10.48 -10.25
C ALA A 34 -29.04 -9.90 -10.32
N GLN A 35 -29.63 -9.58 -9.16
CA GLN A 35 -30.93 -8.90 -9.07
C GLN A 35 -30.83 -7.36 -9.17
N GLY A 36 -29.63 -6.80 -9.34
CA GLY A 36 -29.40 -5.36 -9.40
C GLY A 36 -29.61 -4.63 -8.06
N LYS A 37 -29.73 -5.37 -6.95
CA LYS A 37 -29.93 -4.82 -5.59
C LYS A 37 -28.63 -4.44 -4.90
N LEU A 38 -27.51 -4.94 -5.41
CA LEU A 38 -26.17 -4.68 -4.91
C LEU A 38 -25.29 -4.26 -6.09
N SER A 39 -24.67 -3.09 -6.00
CA SER A 39 -23.65 -2.67 -6.98
C SER A 39 -22.31 -3.34 -6.70
N MET A 40 -21.45 -3.41 -7.71
CA MET A 40 -20.09 -3.94 -7.56
C MET A 40 -19.27 -3.17 -6.51
N ALA A 41 -19.48 -1.86 -6.41
CA ALA A 41 -18.82 -1.02 -5.40
C ALA A 41 -19.29 -1.32 -3.97
N GLU A 42 -20.55 -1.72 -3.80
CA GLU A 42 -21.10 -2.15 -2.50
C GLU A 42 -20.61 -3.55 -2.14
N MET A 43 -20.55 -4.46 -3.11
CA MET A 43 -19.96 -5.79 -2.91
C MET A 43 -18.50 -5.69 -2.45
N SER A 44 -17.70 -4.83 -3.08
CA SER A 44 -16.31 -4.59 -2.67
C SER A 44 -16.21 -4.08 -1.23
N ARG A 45 -17.07 -3.14 -0.83
CA ARG A 45 -17.12 -2.62 0.55
C ARG A 45 -17.48 -3.70 1.56
N GLU A 46 -18.44 -4.56 1.24
CA GLU A 46 -18.83 -5.68 2.11
C GLU A 46 -17.70 -6.73 2.24
N ILE A 47 -16.96 -7.01 1.16
CA ILE A 47 -15.76 -7.88 1.23
C ILE A 47 -14.69 -7.28 2.16
N PHE A 48 -14.37 -5.99 2.03
CA PHE A 48 -13.40 -5.34 2.93
C PHE A 48 -13.85 -5.35 4.38
N LYS A 49 -15.16 -5.18 4.61
CA LYS A 49 -15.75 -5.26 5.95
C LYS A 49 -15.65 -6.67 6.51
N TYR A 50 -15.98 -7.70 5.73
CA TYR A 50 -15.81 -9.10 6.11
C TYR A 50 -14.36 -9.43 6.47
N MET A 51 -13.38 -8.93 5.70
CA MET A 51 -11.96 -9.11 6.03
C MET A 51 -11.59 -8.49 7.37
N LYS A 52 -12.07 -7.26 7.64
CA LYS A 52 -11.81 -6.56 8.89
C LYS A 52 -12.45 -7.26 10.10
N GLU A 53 -13.70 -7.68 9.96
CA GLU A 53 -14.46 -8.35 11.03
C GLU A 53 -13.90 -9.74 11.36
N ASN A 54 -13.36 -10.44 10.37
CA ASN A 54 -12.80 -11.78 10.53
C ASN A 54 -11.27 -11.81 10.71
N ASN A 55 -10.64 -10.63 10.88
CA ASN A 55 -9.17 -10.50 11.02
C ASN A 55 -8.39 -11.19 9.88
N ILE A 56 -8.92 -11.13 8.66
CA ILE A 56 -8.30 -11.69 7.47
C ILE A 56 -7.31 -10.65 6.94
N SER A 57 -6.02 -10.99 6.99
CA SER A 57 -4.97 -10.18 6.35
C SER A 57 -5.15 -10.20 4.83
N GLN A 58 -4.60 -9.20 4.14
CA GLN A 58 -4.58 -9.18 2.68
C GLN A 58 -3.93 -10.45 2.10
N GLU A 59 -2.82 -10.89 2.69
CA GLU A 59 -2.12 -12.13 2.30
C GLU A 59 -3.02 -13.36 2.45
N LYS A 60 -3.74 -13.47 3.58
CA LYS A 60 -4.69 -14.57 3.80
C LYS A 60 -5.87 -14.50 2.81
N PHE A 61 -6.35 -13.31 2.49
CA PHE A 61 -7.41 -13.10 1.52
C PHE A 61 -7.00 -13.54 0.11
N MET A 62 -5.80 -13.16 -0.34
CA MET A 62 -5.25 -13.63 -1.63
C MET A 62 -5.11 -15.15 -1.65
N ASN A 63 -4.66 -15.77 -0.56
CA ASN A 63 -4.58 -17.23 -0.45
C ASN A 63 -5.96 -17.90 -0.49
N ILE A 64 -7.00 -17.28 0.07
CA ILE A 64 -8.39 -17.75 -0.02
C ILE A 64 -8.85 -17.64 -1.48
N GLN A 65 -8.66 -16.50 -2.15
CA GLN A 65 -9.05 -16.32 -3.55
C GLN A 65 -8.38 -17.34 -4.47
N ASN A 66 -7.09 -17.59 -4.30
CA ASN A 66 -6.35 -18.59 -5.08
C ASN A 66 -6.92 -20.00 -4.91
N LYS A 67 -7.22 -20.40 -3.66
CA LYS A 67 -7.84 -21.70 -3.40
C LYS A 67 -9.24 -21.84 -3.99
N VAL A 68 -10.05 -20.78 -3.96
CA VAL A 68 -11.37 -20.77 -4.61
C VAL A 68 -11.19 -21.01 -6.12
N MET A 69 -10.30 -20.26 -6.78
CA MET A 69 -10.04 -20.40 -8.22
C MET A 69 -9.57 -21.82 -8.57
N GLU A 70 -8.63 -22.38 -7.80
CA GLU A 70 -8.16 -23.77 -7.95
C GLU A 70 -9.31 -24.78 -7.79
N ARG A 71 -10.19 -24.60 -6.80
CA ARG A 71 -11.31 -25.52 -6.52
C ARG A 71 -12.33 -25.59 -7.64
N TYR A 72 -12.63 -24.46 -8.28
CA TYR A 72 -13.58 -24.41 -9.40
C TYR A 72 -12.94 -24.70 -10.76
N GLY A 73 -11.63 -24.96 -10.81
CA GLY A 73 -10.89 -25.17 -12.06
C GLY A 73 -10.92 -23.93 -12.96
N ILE A 74 -11.15 -22.76 -12.37
CA ILE A 74 -11.28 -21.50 -13.07
C ILE A 74 -9.88 -20.89 -13.14
N SER A 75 -9.32 -20.76 -14.33
CA SER A 75 -8.09 -20.01 -14.50
C SER A 75 -8.36 -18.51 -14.37
N THR A 76 -7.37 -17.74 -13.90
CA THR A 76 -7.44 -16.28 -13.89
C THR A 76 -7.74 -15.70 -15.28
N GLU A 77 -7.31 -16.41 -16.32
CA GLU A 77 -7.50 -16.08 -17.73
C GLU A 77 -8.97 -16.27 -18.16
N ASP A 78 -9.64 -17.32 -17.67
CA ASP A 78 -11.06 -17.59 -17.93
C ASP A 78 -11.96 -16.52 -17.29
N VAL A 79 -11.66 -16.11 -16.06
CA VAL A 79 -12.38 -15.02 -15.36
C VAL A 79 -12.25 -13.73 -16.14
N GLU A 80 -11.02 -13.39 -16.55
CA GLU A 80 -10.75 -12.17 -17.30
C GLU A 80 -11.49 -12.16 -18.66
N SER A 81 -11.53 -13.31 -19.34
CA SER A 81 -12.23 -13.47 -20.62
C SER A 81 -13.74 -13.29 -20.49
N GLN A 82 -14.36 -13.88 -19.46
CA GLN A 82 -15.80 -13.76 -19.22
C GLN A 82 -16.15 -12.33 -18.82
N MET A 83 -15.33 -11.67 -17.99
CA MET A 83 -15.60 -10.30 -17.56
C MET A 83 -15.43 -9.30 -18.72
N LYS A 84 -14.43 -9.49 -19.59
CA LYS A 84 -14.30 -8.77 -20.86
C LYS A 84 -15.54 -8.97 -21.75
N SER A 85 -16.06 -10.19 -21.84
CA SER A 85 -17.27 -10.49 -22.61
C SER A 85 -18.54 -9.80 -22.09
N MET A 86 -18.55 -9.40 -20.80
CA MET A 86 -19.62 -8.63 -20.16
C MET A 86 -19.41 -7.10 -20.26
N GLY A 87 -18.44 -6.64 -21.04
CA GLY A 87 -18.11 -5.22 -21.21
C GLY A 87 -17.37 -4.61 -20.00
N ILE A 88 -16.86 -5.45 -19.10
CA ILE A 88 -16.04 -5.04 -17.97
C ILE A 88 -14.59 -5.14 -18.42
N GLU A 89 -14.08 -4.05 -18.98
CA GLU A 89 -12.64 -3.90 -19.18
C GLU A 89 -11.99 -3.75 -17.81
N ASN A 90 -11.20 -4.77 -17.43
CA ASN A 90 -10.37 -4.78 -16.24
C ASN A 90 -11.19 -4.71 -14.92
N PRO A 91 -11.77 -5.82 -14.44
CA PRO A 91 -12.72 -5.88 -13.31
C PRO A 91 -12.18 -5.40 -11.95
N LEU A 92 -10.87 -5.17 -11.84
CA LEU A 92 -10.20 -4.67 -10.64
C LEU A 92 -9.85 -3.17 -10.72
N SER A 93 -10.08 -2.52 -11.86
CA SER A 93 -9.84 -1.09 -12.06
C SER A 93 -10.73 -0.19 -11.19
N GLY A 94 -11.86 -0.71 -10.69
CA GLY A 94 -12.71 -0.01 -9.71
C GLY A 94 -12.07 0.21 -8.33
N LEU A 95 -10.90 -0.37 -8.07
CA LEU A 95 -10.10 -0.15 -6.86
C LEU A 95 -8.85 0.73 -7.10
N GLY A 96 -8.67 1.23 -8.34
CA GLY A 96 -7.57 2.14 -8.67
C GLY A 96 -6.17 1.53 -8.60
N ILE A 97 -6.04 0.20 -8.59
CA ILE A 97 -4.75 -0.51 -8.65
C ILE A 97 -4.87 -1.61 -9.70
N GLU A 98 -4.08 -1.56 -10.77
CA GLU A 98 -4.00 -2.64 -11.75
C GLU A 98 -3.51 -3.91 -11.04
N TYR A 99 -4.15 -5.07 -11.27
CA TYR A 99 -3.81 -6.33 -10.61
C TYR A 99 -2.33 -6.69 -10.76
N GLU A 100 -1.76 -6.40 -11.92
CA GLU A 100 -0.35 -6.60 -12.20
C GLU A 100 0.54 -5.73 -11.30
N ASP A 101 0.15 -4.48 -11.05
CA ASP A 101 0.87 -3.56 -10.15
C ASP A 101 0.74 -3.99 -8.69
N ALA A 102 -0.44 -4.45 -8.28
CA ALA A 102 -0.64 -5.04 -6.95
C ALA A 102 0.25 -6.29 -6.76
N ARG A 103 0.31 -7.18 -7.76
CA ARG A 103 1.16 -8.38 -7.74
C ARG A 103 2.65 -8.01 -7.68
N LYS A 104 3.09 -7.04 -8.48
CA LYS A 104 4.48 -6.52 -8.46
C LYS A 104 4.82 -5.94 -7.09
N MET A 105 3.93 -5.14 -6.51
CA MET A 105 4.11 -4.54 -5.19
C MET A 105 4.20 -5.59 -4.09
N VAL A 106 3.32 -6.58 -4.08
CA VAL A 106 3.34 -7.69 -3.12
C VAL A 106 4.63 -8.51 -3.27
N GLY A 107 4.99 -8.91 -4.49
CA GLY A 107 6.22 -9.65 -4.75
C GLY A 107 7.49 -8.88 -4.34
N PHE A 108 7.50 -7.56 -4.53
CA PHE A 108 8.58 -6.70 -4.04
C PHE A 108 8.62 -6.67 -2.51
N GLN A 109 7.49 -6.49 -1.85
CA GLN A 109 7.42 -6.48 -0.39
C GLN A 109 7.84 -7.82 0.24
N GLU A 110 7.46 -8.94 -0.36
CA GLU A 110 7.87 -10.28 0.07
C GLU A 110 9.37 -10.52 -0.10
N LYS A 111 9.93 -10.16 -1.27
CA LYS A 111 11.37 -10.31 -1.55
C LYS A 111 12.26 -9.60 -0.53
N TYR A 112 11.79 -8.47 0.00
CA TYR A 112 12.53 -7.65 0.97
C TYR A 112 11.86 -7.60 2.36
N LYS A 113 11.00 -8.58 2.67
CA LYS A 113 10.25 -8.70 3.92
C LYS A 113 11.20 -8.59 5.13
N GLY A 114 10.81 -7.78 6.11
CA GLY A 114 11.61 -7.51 7.32
C GLY A 114 12.77 -6.51 7.16
N LYS A 115 13.17 -6.16 5.93
CA LYS A 115 14.19 -5.13 5.65
C LYS A 115 13.57 -3.79 5.23
N LEU A 116 12.41 -3.82 4.59
CA LEU A 116 11.66 -2.63 4.23
C LEU A 116 11.05 -1.98 5.48
N LYS A 117 11.25 -0.66 5.61
CA LYS A 117 10.56 0.16 6.61
C LYS A 117 9.68 1.16 5.88
N VAL A 118 8.38 1.00 6.02
CA VAL A 118 7.41 1.97 5.51
C VAL A 118 7.32 3.12 6.51
N LYS A 119 7.57 4.33 6.04
CA LYS A 119 7.56 5.56 6.83
C LYS A 119 6.79 6.61 6.05
N SER A 120 5.89 7.34 6.71
CA SER A 120 5.25 8.51 6.13
C SER A 120 6.25 9.68 6.18
N VAL A 121 6.40 10.38 5.05
CA VAL A 121 7.29 11.53 4.91
C VAL A 121 6.49 12.65 4.26
N THR A 122 6.61 13.86 4.79
CA THR A 122 6.05 15.07 4.16
C THR A 122 7.18 15.83 3.49
N SER A 123 7.03 16.13 2.20
CA SER A 123 8.01 16.93 1.46
C SER A 123 7.55 18.38 1.29
N TYR A 124 8.48 19.32 1.39
CA TYR A 124 8.29 20.74 1.10
C TYR A 124 9.46 21.27 0.28
N SER A 125 9.26 22.25 -0.59
CA SER A 125 10.33 22.80 -1.45
C SER A 125 10.46 24.30 -1.22
N ILE A 126 11.70 24.76 -1.07
CA ILE A 126 12.07 26.17 -0.98
C ILE A 126 12.91 26.52 -2.19
N LYS A 127 12.51 27.59 -2.89
CA LYS A 127 13.26 28.14 -4.03
C LYS A 127 13.27 29.66 -3.96
N ASN A 128 14.38 30.22 -3.53
CA ASN A 128 14.60 31.65 -3.36
C ASN A 128 16.03 32.04 -3.77
N ASP A 129 16.43 33.29 -3.51
CA ASP A 129 17.74 33.83 -3.91
C ASP A 129 18.93 33.14 -3.20
N LYS A 130 18.70 32.48 -2.07
CA LYS A 130 19.73 31.81 -1.26
C LYS A 130 19.75 30.31 -1.45
N ASN A 131 18.59 29.68 -1.59
CA ASN A 131 18.42 28.23 -1.59
C ASN A 131 17.47 27.75 -2.69
N ASP A 132 17.83 26.60 -3.27
CA ASP A 132 16.93 25.73 -4.04
C ASP A 132 17.05 24.33 -3.42
N LEU A 133 16.11 23.97 -2.54
CA LEU A 133 16.18 22.75 -1.74
C LEU A 133 14.82 22.10 -1.49
N GLU A 134 14.85 20.79 -1.26
CA GLU A 134 13.74 19.95 -0.85
C GLU A 134 13.93 19.56 0.62
N LEU A 135 12.91 19.79 1.46
CA LEU A 135 12.84 19.35 2.84
C LEU A 135 11.98 18.10 2.91
N MET A 136 12.49 17.05 3.55
CA MET A 136 11.75 15.84 3.87
C MET A 136 11.58 15.72 5.38
N LEU A 137 10.34 15.71 5.83
CA LEU A 137 9.97 15.70 7.23
C LEU A 137 9.54 14.30 7.65
N GLN A 138 10.20 13.77 8.66
CA GLN A 138 9.88 12.50 9.26
C GLN A 138 9.97 12.59 10.79
N ASP A 139 8.83 12.90 11.42
CA ASP A 139 8.73 13.12 12.87
C ASP A 139 9.76 14.21 13.30
N GLU A 140 10.64 13.91 14.26
CA GLU A 140 11.69 14.84 14.68
C GLU A 140 12.87 14.91 13.69
N ASN A 141 12.93 14.05 12.68
CA ASN A 141 14.01 14.04 11.69
C ASN A 141 13.63 14.87 10.47
N VAL A 142 14.50 15.80 10.09
CA VAL A 142 14.33 16.65 8.92
C VAL A 142 15.55 16.47 8.01
N ILE A 143 15.32 16.20 6.73
CA ILE A 143 16.39 16.12 5.74
C ILE A 143 16.27 17.31 4.81
N LEU A 144 17.32 18.11 4.71
CA LEU A 144 17.46 19.18 3.74
C LEU A 144 18.29 18.65 2.57
N LYS A 145 17.72 18.63 1.37
CA LYS A 145 18.35 18.08 0.17
C LYS A 145 18.46 19.16 -0.90
N SER A 146 19.67 19.40 -1.40
CA SER A 146 19.92 20.32 -2.51
C SER A 146 20.93 19.76 -3.50
N PHE A 147 20.82 20.17 -4.76
CA PHE A 147 21.85 19.96 -5.78
C PHE A 147 23.05 20.89 -5.57
N GLY A 148 22.86 22.01 -4.87
CA GLY A 148 23.92 22.97 -4.52
C GLY A 148 24.30 22.91 -3.04
N LYS A 149 24.98 23.98 -2.60
CA LYS A 149 25.18 24.25 -1.17
C LYS A 149 23.92 24.85 -0.56
N ILE A 150 23.67 24.54 0.70
CA ILE A 150 22.54 25.04 1.47
C ILE A 150 23.03 26.19 2.35
N ASP A 151 22.42 27.37 2.17
CA ASP A 151 22.66 28.54 2.99
C ASP A 151 21.71 28.54 4.20
N LEU A 152 22.25 28.25 5.39
CA LEU A 152 21.49 28.26 6.66
C LEU A 152 21.15 29.66 7.17
N THR A 153 21.65 30.72 6.53
CA THR A 153 21.25 32.11 6.82
C THR A 153 19.96 32.52 6.11
N ASP A 154 19.33 31.60 5.40
CA ASP A 154 18.04 31.81 4.75
C ASP A 154 16.92 31.95 5.78
N ASN A 155 16.22 33.09 5.72
CA ASN A 155 15.14 33.42 6.64
C ASN A 155 13.93 32.50 6.43
N GLU A 156 13.61 32.15 5.18
CA GLU A 156 12.45 31.31 4.86
C GLU A 156 12.65 29.89 5.41
N LEU A 157 13.83 29.32 5.20
CA LEU A 157 14.23 28.04 5.79
C LEU A 157 14.15 28.07 7.32
N ASN A 158 14.70 29.11 7.94
CA ASN A 158 14.71 29.23 9.40
C ASN A 158 13.32 29.42 10.00
N GLU A 159 12.45 30.21 9.35
CA GLU A 159 11.06 30.41 9.75
C GLU A 159 10.26 29.10 9.63
N PHE A 160 10.48 28.36 8.54
CA PHE A 160 9.87 27.05 8.34
C PHE A 160 10.26 26.07 9.44
N LEU A 161 11.56 25.91 9.71
CA LEU A 161 12.06 25.00 10.75
C LEU A 161 11.55 25.39 12.15
N CYS A 162 11.47 26.69 12.44
CA CYS A 162 10.90 27.18 13.70
C CYS A 162 9.40 26.84 13.83
N SER A 163 8.65 26.99 12.75
CA SER A 163 7.23 26.64 12.72
C SER A 163 7.03 25.14 12.88
N TYR A 164 7.82 24.32 12.18
CA TYR A 164 7.78 22.87 12.29
C TYR A 164 8.15 22.37 13.70
N LYS A 165 9.17 22.99 14.32
CA LYS A 165 9.54 22.70 15.71
C LYS A 165 8.39 22.92 16.69
N LYS A 166 7.56 23.95 16.48
CA LYS A 166 6.35 24.17 17.31
C LYS A 166 5.32 23.06 17.13
N VAL A 167 5.12 22.58 15.90
CA VAL A 167 4.25 21.42 15.62
C VAL A 167 4.76 20.16 16.34
N MET A 168 6.07 20.00 16.46
CA MET A 168 6.73 18.90 17.20
C MET A 168 6.82 19.15 18.71
N ASN A 169 5.95 19.99 19.29
CA ASN A 169 5.93 20.33 20.72
C ASN A 169 7.27 20.87 21.25
N ASN A 170 7.97 21.68 20.44
CA ASN A 170 9.28 22.26 20.76
C ASN A 170 10.41 21.27 21.03
N LYS A 171 10.25 20.00 20.62
CA LYS A 171 11.35 19.01 20.67
C LYS A 171 12.52 19.44 19.79
N MET A 172 13.71 18.92 20.09
CA MET A 172 14.87 19.12 19.22
C MET A 172 14.64 18.38 17.89
N LEU A 173 14.84 19.10 16.79
CA LEU A 173 14.80 18.51 15.45
C LEU A 173 16.20 17.97 15.11
N ASN A 174 16.25 16.76 14.58
CA ASN A 174 17.46 16.16 14.03
C ASN A 174 17.56 16.52 12.54
N ILE A 175 18.38 17.52 12.21
CA ILE A 175 18.50 18.05 10.86
C ILE A 175 19.69 17.38 10.15
N SER A 176 19.40 16.63 9.09
CA SER A 176 20.39 16.08 8.15
C SER A 176 20.51 17.00 6.94
N ILE A 177 21.73 17.36 6.56
CA ILE A 177 22.00 18.24 5.41
C ILE A 177 22.66 17.43 4.30
N CYS A 178 22.05 17.41 3.13
CA CYS A 178 22.51 16.71 1.93
C CYS A 178 22.74 17.73 0.81
N GLU A 179 23.99 18.15 0.64
CA GLU A 179 24.42 19.08 -0.42
C GLU A 179 25.04 18.34 -1.61
N ASN A 180 25.15 19.03 -2.75
CA ASN A 180 25.78 18.50 -3.97
C ASN A 180 25.20 17.15 -4.43
N THR A 181 23.90 16.97 -4.24
CA THR A 181 23.22 15.74 -4.66
C THR A 181 23.15 15.65 -6.19
N SER A 182 23.05 14.43 -6.71
CA SER A 182 22.90 14.16 -8.15
C SER A 182 21.77 13.18 -8.37
N THR A 183 21.18 13.23 -9.57
CA THR A 183 20.10 12.34 -9.98
C THR A 183 20.61 11.38 -11.05
N TYR A 184 20.28 10.10 -10.89
CA TYR A 184 20.52 9.06 -11.89
C TYR A 184 19.18 8.41 -12.23
N LEU A 185 18.87 8.32 -13.52
CA LEU A 185 17.69 7.62 -14.02
C LEU A 185 18.09 6.16 -14.28
N TYR A 186 17.41 5.23 -13.60
CA TYR A 186 17.58 3.79 -13.71
C TYR A 186 16.37 3.15 -14.39
#